data_AF-R9MBI8-F1
#
_entry.id   AF-R9MBI8-F1
#
_cell.length_a   1.000
_cell.length_b   1.000
_cell.length_c   1.000
_cell.angle_alpha   90.00
_cell.angle_beta   90.00
_cell.angle_gamma   90.00
#
_symmetry.space_group_name_H-M   'P 1'
#
loop_
_entity.id
_entity.type
_entity.pdbx_description
1 polymer ?
#
loop_
_entity_poly.entity_id
_entity_poly.type
_entity_poly.pdbx_seq_one_letter_code
_entity_poly.pdbx_strand_id
1 'polypeptide(L)'
;MKKKIKILLIPFFLFLVICVYLGIYCTRSHVRNVELDYGKPQLYTFEEVKAAGNVLIEDFKANDTLRGYKLKRLYYDEEHSGDSSRDYKKEMIVMRSYYKAGLFPSDVTDDNPFENKDQYWILGRESSDDPWVIEDYY
;
A
#
# COMPACT_ATOMS: atom_id res chain seq x y z
N MET A 1 -46.18 -22.35 14.46
CA MET A 1 -44.76 -22.07 14.77
C MET A 1 -43.83 -22.10 13.55
N LYS A 2 -43.93 -23.08 12.63
CA LYS A 2 -43.01 -23.22 11.47
C LYS A 2 -42.95 -22.00 10.50
N LYS A 3 -44.06 -21.28 10.27
CA LYS A 3 -44.07 -20.08 9.40
C LYS A 3 -43.32 -18.87 9.99
N LYS A 4 -43.42 -18.64 11.30
CA LYS A 4 -42.73 -17.53 11.99
C LYS A 4 -41.21 -17.72 12.02
N ILE A 5 -40.75 -18.97 12.14
CA ILE A 5 -39.32 -19.32 12.09
C ILE A 5 -38.73 -19.03 10.70
N LYS A 6 -39.45 -19.37 9.62
CA LYS A 6 -38.99 -19.07 8.24
C LYS A 6 -38.96 -17.57 7.93
N ILE A 7 -39.89 -16.79 8.47
CA ILE A 7 -39.96 -15.33 8.30
C ILE A 7 -38.80 -14.62 9.02
N LEU A 8 -38.31 -15.16 10.13
CA LEU A 8 -37.15 -14.63 10.86
C LEU A 8 -35.80 -15.06 10.30
N LEU A 9 -35.74 -16.19 9.59
CA LEU A 9 -34.50 -16.69 8.97
C LEU A 9 -34.03 -15.83 7.79
N ILE A 10 -34.96 -15.25 7.03
CA ILE A 10 -34.64 -14.40 5.87
C ILE A 10 -33.91 -13.10 6.27
N PRO A 11 -34.41 -12.28 7.22
CA PRO A 11 -33.70 -11.08 7.65
C PRO A 11 -32.41 -11.42 8.40
N PHE A 12 -32.37 -12.54 9.13
CA PHE A 12 -31.14 -13.02 9.78
C PHE A 12 -30.07 -13.41 8.76
N PHE A 13 -30.43 -14.10 7.69
CA PHE A 13 -29.50 -14.45 6.62
C PHE A 13 -29.01 -13.21 5.86
N LEU A 14 -29.90 -12.26 5.56
CA LEU A 14 -29.54 -10.96 4.98
C LEU A 14 -28.57 -10.16 5.87
N PHE A 15 -28.83 -10.13 7.18
CA PHE A 15 -27.92 -9.52 8.15
C PHE A 15 -26.55 -10.19 8.15
N LEU A 16 -26.51 -11.52 8.08
CA LEU A 16 -25.26 -12.29 8.05
C LEU A 16 -24.45 -12.00 6.78
N VAL A 17 -25.11 -11.90 5.62
CA VAL A 17 -24.47 -11.49 4.34
C VAL A 17 -23.92 -10.07 4.44
N ILE A 18 -24.66 -9.14 5.04
CA ILE A 18 -24.20 -7.76 5.27
C ILE A 18 -23.00 -7.74 6.22
N CYS A 19 -23.00 -8.52 7.31
CA CYS A 19 -21.87 -8.63 8.22
C CYS A 19 -20.63 -9.21 7.56
N VAL A 20 -20.77 -10.21 6.67
CA VAL A 20 -19.65 -10.76 5.88
C VAL A 20 -19.12 -9.70 4.90
N TYR A 21 -20.01 -8.98 4.21
CA TYR A 21 -19.63 -7.93 3.28
C TYR A 21 -18.93 -6.75 3.99
N LEU A 22 -19.43 -6.35 5.17
CA LEU A 22 -18.80 -5.34 6.04
C LEU A 22 -17.48 -5.85 6.64
N GLY A 23 -17.37 -7.14 6.95
CA GLY A 23 -16.14 -7.77 7.43
C GLY A 23 -15.02 -7.70 6.39
N ILE A 24 -15.35 -7.98 5.12
CA ILE A 24 -14.44 -7.76 3.99
C ILE A 24 -14.12 -6.26 3.87
N TYR A 25 -15.07 -5.37 4.11
CA TYR A 25 -14.82 -3.92 4.08
C TYR A 25 -13.95 -3.39 5.24
N CYS A 26 -13.91 -4.09 6.37
CA CYS A 26 -13.13 -3.70 7.55
C CYS A 26 -11.65 -4.08 7.45
N THR A 27 -11.26 -4.87 6.46
CA THR A 27 -9.85 -5.21 6.26
C THR A 27 -9.14 -4.12 5.44
N ARG A 28 -8.86 -2.98 6.07
CA ARG A 28 -7.88 -2.02 5.56
C ARG A 28 -6.49 -2.64 5.61
N SER A 29 -5.62 -2.33 4.65
CA SER A 29 -4.24 -2.80 4.67
C SER A 29 -3.54 -2.36 5.97
N HIS A 30 -2.67 -3.22 6.49
CA HIS A 30 -2.03 -3.01 7.79
C HIS A 30 -0.72 -2.26 7.66
N VAL A 31 -0.77 -0.94 7.41
CA VAL A 31 0.43 -0.09 7.25
C VAL A 31 1.00 0.39 8.59
N ARG A 32 0.99 -0.48 9.61
CA ARG A 32 1.44 -0.13 10.96
C ARG A 32 2.94 -0.42 11.08
N ASN A 33 3.74 0.61 11.36
CA ASN A 33 5.20 0.59 11.47
C ASN A 33 5.94 0.27 10.14
N VAL A 34 5.72 1.07 9.11
CA VAL A 34 6.56 1.03 7.90
C VAL A 34 7.91 1.66 8.23
N GLU A 35 8.98 0.89 8.02
CA GLU A 35 10.35 1.39 8.11
C GLU A 35 10.70 2.04 6.77
N LEU A 36 10.90 3.37 6.78
CA LEU A 36 11.40 4.08 5.61
C LEU A 36 12.92 4.18 5.75
N ASP A 37 13.64 3.54 4.83
CA ASP A 37 15.09 3.62 4.72
C ASP A 37 15.43 4.60 3.60
N TYR A 38 16.03 5.71 4.02
CA TYR A 38 16.39 6.83 3.16
C TYR A 38 17.79 6.66 2.55
N GLY A 39 18.58 5.69 3.04
CA GLY A 39 20.00 5.64 2.75
C GLY A 39 20.72 6.95 3.12
N LYS A 40 21.67 7.36 2.27
CA LYS A 40 22.34 8.67 2.36
C LYS A 40 22.05 9.44 1.07
N PRO A 41 20.91 10.15 0.99
CA PRO A 41 20.47 10.71 -0.27
C PRO A 41 21.34 11.92 -0.65
N GLN A 42 21.80 11.95 -1.90
CA GLN A 42 22.56 13.03 -2.52
C GLN A 42 21.76 13.79 -3.57
N LEU A 43 20.78 13.15 -4.22
CA LEU A 43 19.95 13.78 -5.25
C LEU A 43 18.76 14.56 -4.66
N TYR A 44 18.10 13.97 -3.67
CA TYR A 44 16.93 14.55 -3.02
C TYR A 44 17.19 14.77 -1.54
N THR A 45 16.47 15.72 -0.94
CA THR A 45 16.51 15.90 0.51
C THR A 45 15.76 14.78 1.21
N PHE A 46 16.09 14.56 2.48
CA PHE A 46 15.38 13.61 3.33
C PHE A 46 13.86 13.86 3.37
N GLU A 47 13.45 15.13 3.43
CA GLU A 47 12.02 15.48 3.50
C GLU A 47 11.29 15.20 2.17
N GLU A 48 11.95 15.34 1.03
CA GLU A 48 11.39 14.98 -0.27
C GLU A 48 11.20 13.46 -0.40
N VAL A 49 12.23 12.69 -0.02
CA VAL A 49 12.16 11.22 0.02
C VAL A 49 11.06 10.77 0.98
N LYS A 50 10.95 11.40 2.14
CA LYS A 50 9.87 11.15 3.11
C LYS A 50 8.49 11.48 2.54
N ALA A 51 8.34 12.61 1.87
CA ALA A 51 7.09 13.03 1.26
C ALA A 51 6.64 12.04 0.18
N ALA A 52 7.55 11.62 -0.70
CA ALA A 52 7.30 10.58 -1.70
C ALA A 52 6.92 9.24 -1.05
N GLY A 53 7.66 8.82 -0.01
CA GLY A 53 7.35 7.61 0.75
C GLY A 53 5.96 7.64 1.41
N ASN A 54 5.54 8.80 1.92
CA ASN A 54 4.21 8.99 2.50
C ASN A 54 3.10 8.84 1.45
N VAL A 55 3.32 9.27 0.21
CA VAL A 55 2.36 9.06 -0.89
C VAL A 55 2.13 7.57 -1.12
N LEU A 56 3.19 6.76 -1.17
CA LEU A 56 3.07 5.30 -1.29
C LEU A 56 2.37 4.67 -0.08
N ILE A 57 2.69 5.12 1.13
CA ILE A 57 2.05 4.63 2.36
C ILE A 57 0.54 4.87 2.33
N GLU A 58 0.10 6.04 1.88
CA GLU A 58 -1.32 6.35 1.76
C GLU A 58 -1.98 5.58 0.60
N ASP A 59 -1.29 5.40 -0.53
CA ASP A 59 -1.80 4.55 -1.62
C ASP A 59 -2.01 3.11 -1.15
N PHE A 60 -1.03 2.50 -0.46
CA PHE A 60 -1.18 1.16 0.12
C PHE A 60 -2.37 1.04 1.07
N LYS A 61 -2.77 2.12 1.77
CA LYS A 61 -3.95 2.13 2.67
C LYS A 61 -5.26 2.23 1.90
N ALA A 62 -5.28 2.98 0.80
CA ALA A 62 -6.48 3.33 0.05
C ALA A 62 -6.76 2.40 -1.13
N ASN A 63 -5.73 1.77 -1.70
CA ASN A 63 -5.81 0.99 -2.92
C ASN A 63 -6.38 -0.41 -2.66
N ASP A 64 -7.53 -0.70 -3.28
CA ASP A 64 -8.24 -1.97 -3.12
C ASP A 64 -7.46 -3.17 -3.69
N THR A 65 -6.54 -2.96 -4.64
CA THR A 65 -5.69 -4.06 -5.16
C THR A 65 -4.61 -4.47 -4.16
N LEU A 66 -4.18 -3.53 -3.31
CA LEU A 66 -3.22 -3.73 -2.23
C LEU A 66 -3.92 -4.06 -0.90
N ARG A 67 -5.23 -4.32 -0.95
CA ARG A 67 -6.00 -4.77 0.20
C ARG A 67 -5.50 -6.12 0.68
N GLY A 68 -5.16 -6.19 1.96
CA GLY A 68 -4.62 -7.41 2.57
C GLY A 68 -3.13 -7.60 2.46
N TYR A 69 -2.43 -6.69 1.80
CA TYR A 69 -0.98 -6.63 1.86
C TYR A 69 -0.54 -5.83 3.09
N LYS A 70 0.63 -6.17 3.63
CA LYS A 70 1.27 -5.45 4.72
C LYS A 70 2.58 -4.85 4.21
N LEU A 71 2.57 -3.55 3.97
CA LEU A 71 3.79 -2.80 3.67
C LEU A 71 4.71 -2.83 4.90
N LYS A 72 5.95 -3.29 4.70
CA LYS A 72 6.94 -3.45 5.77
C LYS A 72 8.02 -2.41 5.70
N ARG A 73 8.60 -2.25 4.51
CA ARG A 73 9.69 -1.32 4.28
C ARG A 73 9.52 -0.60 2.97
N LEU A 74 9.98 0.64 2.96
CA LEU A 74 10.25 1.40 1.75
C LEU A 74 11.73 1.76 1.77
N TYR A 75 12.41 1.54 0.65
CA TYR A 75 13.82 1.85 0.46
C TYR A 75 13.94 2.82 -0.70
N TYR A 76 14.59 3.96 -0.47
CA TYR A 76 14.88 4.92 -1.52
C TYR A 76 16.02 4.43 -2.42
N ASP A 77 15.76 4.32 -3.72
CA ASP A 77 16.73 3.88 -4.72
C ASP A 77 17.25 5.10 -5.49
N GLU A 78 18.34 5.69 -5.00
CA GLU A 78 18.91 6.91 -5.56
C GLU A 78 19.40 6.75 -7.01
N GLU A 79 20.02 5.62 -7.32
CA GLU A 79 20.58 5.36 -8.65
C GLU A 79 19.46 5.34 -9.70
N HIS A 80 18.40 4.55 -9.44
CA HIS A 80 17.24 4.49 -10.33
C HIS A 80 16.45 5.81 -10.36
N SER A 81 16.46 6.58 -9.27
CA SER A 81 15.86 7.92 -9.23
C SER A 81 16.57 8.87 -10.19
N GLY A 82 17.91 8.86 -10.18
CA GLY A 82 18.72 9.68 -11.08
C GLY A 82 18.57 9.30 -12.56
N ASP A 83 18.51 8.00 -12.85
CA ASP A 83 18.30 7.51 -14.22
C ASP A 83 16.88 7.82 -14.72
N SER A 84 15.85 7.56 -13.89
CA SER A 84 14.47 7.91 -14.23
C SER A 84 14.29 9.40 -14.44
N SER A 85 14.89 10.23 -13.58
CA SER A 85 14.81 11.69 -13.72
C SER A 85 15.42 12.17 -15.04
N ARG A 86 16.53 11.53 -15.47
CA ARG A 86 17.19 11.84 -16.75
C ARG A 86 16.33 11.44 -17.94
N ASP A 87 15.76 10.24 -17.92
CA ASP A 87 14.99 9.68 -19.04
C ASP A 87 13.67 10.44 -19.26
N TYR A 88 12.96 10.74 -18.17
CA TYR A 88 11.70 11.48 -18.22
C TYR A 88 11.89 13.01 -18.26
N LYS A 89 13.13 13.50 -18.03
CA LYS A 89 13.48 14.92 -18.00
C LYS A 89 12.65 15.74 -16.99
N LYS A 90 12.34 15.13 -15.85
CA LYS A 90 11.65 15.75 -14.71
C LYS A 90 12.08 15.10 -13.40
N GLU A 91 11.60 15.60 -12.27
CA GLU A 91 11.97 15.05 -10.96
C GLU A 91 11.30 13.69 -10.73
N MET A 92 12.10 12.69 -10.34
CA MET A 92 11.65 11.31 -10.14
C MET A 92 12.32 10.70 -8.90
N ILE A 93 11.52 10.16 -8.00
CA ILE A 93 11.96 9.36 -6.87
C ILE A 93 11.50 7.92 -7.08
N VAL A 94 12.46 7.01 -7.07
CA VAL A 94 12.22 5.56 -7.12
C VAL A 94 12.29 4.99 -5.71
N MET A 95 11.26 4.26 -5.34
CA MET A 95 11.12 3.58 -4.05
C MET A 95 10.95 2.09 -4.27
N ARG A 96 11.78 1.29 -3.61
CA ARG A 96 11.60 -0.15 -3.53
C ARG A 96 10.78 -0.48 -2.29
N SER A 97 9.64 -1.11 -2.50
CA SER A 97 8.79 -1.60 -1.41
C SER A 97 9.05 -3.06 -1.12
N TYR A 98 8.98 -3.39 0.17
CA TYR A 98 8.93 -4.75 0.67
C TYR A 98 7.60 -4.94 1.38
N TYR A 99 6.77 -5.83 0.88
CA TYR A 99 5.45 -6.08 1.46
C TYR A 99 5.11 -7.57 1.48
N LYS A 100 4.34 -7.98 2.49
CA LYS A 100 3.85 -9.35 2.63
C LYS A 100 2.44 -9.47 2.07
N ALA A 101 2.19 -10.53 1.32
CA ALA A 101 0.86 -10.89 0.83
C ALA A 101 0.22 -11.95 1.74
N GLY A 102 -1.07 -11.81 2.06
CA GLY A 102 -1.86 -12.86 2.72
C GLY A 102 -3.10 -13.19 1.89
N LEU A 103 -3.62 -14.41 2.01
CA LEU A 103 -4.93 -14.75 1.45
C LEU A 103 -6.04 -13.92 2.10
N PHE A 104 -5.91 -13.69 3.41
CA PHE A 104 -6.70 -12.73 4.15
C PHE A 104 -5.82 -11.67 4.83
N PRO A 105 -6.34 -10.46 5.06
CA PRO A 105 -5.59 -9.37 5.70
C PRO A 105 -5.16 -9.69 7.15
N SER A 106 -5.93 -10.56 7.82
CA SER A 106 -5.60 -11.13 9.14
C SER A 106 -4.43 -12.11 9.12
N ASP A 107 -4.11 -12.67 7.96
CA ASP A 107 -3.06 -13.68 7.82
C ASP A 107 -1.67 -13.06 7.80
N VAL A 108 -1.58 -11.74 7.65
CA VAL A 108 -0.28 -11.07 7.57
C VAL A 108 0.24 -10.72 8.96
N THR A 109 0.63 -11.76 9.70
CA THR A 109 1.40 -11.63 10.95
C THR A 109 2.90 -11.49 10.66
N ASP A 110 3.64 -10.91 11.60
CA ASP A 110 5.09 -10.72 11.44
C ASP A 110 5.83 -12.05 11.31
N ASP A 111 5.28 -13.09 11.95
CA ASP A 111 5.82 -14.45 12.02
C ASP A 111 5.35 -15.38 10.88
N ASN A 112 4.51 -14.92 9.94
CA ASN A 112 4.02 -15.78 8.86
C ASN A 112 5.04 -15.86 7.68
N PRO A 113 5.21 -17.05 7.05
CA PRO A 113 6.21 -17.29 6.00
C PRO A 113 5.71 -16.97 4.59
N PHE A 114 4.65 -16.17 4.44
CA PHE A 114 4.17 -15.76 3.12
C PHE A 114 5.23 -14.94 2.35
N GLU A 115 5.22 -15.09 1.02
CA GLU A 115 6.20 -14.51 0.10
C GLU A 115 6.34 -13.00 0.30
N ASN A 116 7.56 -12.57 0.61
CA ASN A 116 7.93 -11.17 0.51
C ASN A 116 7.92 -10.81 -0.98
N LYS A 117 7.14 -9.80 -1.34
CA LYS A 117 7.18 -9.22 -2.67
C LYS A 117 7.99 -7.93 -2.64
N ASP A 118 8.82 -7.81 -3.65
CA ASP A 118 9.59 -6.60 -3.93
C ASP A 118 8.96 -5.94 -5.16
N GLN A 119 8.76 -4.62 -5.08
CA GLN A 119 8.18 -3.84 -6.16
C GLN A 119 8.86 -2.47 -6.19
N TYR A 120 9.21 -2.01 -7.39
CA TYR A 120 9.69 -0.67 -7.63
C TYR A 120 8.51 0.25 -7.95
N TRP A 121 8.56 1.45 -7.39
CA TRP A 121 7.56 2.50 -7.59
C TRP A 121 8.28 3.75 -8.06
N ILE A 122 7.80 4.35 -9.14
CA ILE A 122 8.32 5.62 -9.67
C ILE A 122 7.34 6.72 -9.27
N LEU A 123 7.81 7.68 -8.48
CA LEU A 123 7.06 8.88 -8.12
C LEU A 123 7.64 10.07 -8.85
N GLY A 124 6.81 10.82 -9.57
CA GLY A 124 7.22 12.02 -10.29
C GLY A 124 6.50 13.26 -9.80
N ARG A 125 7.11 14.41 -10.10
CA ARG A 125 6.50 15.74 -9.98
C ARG A 125 7.09 16.66 -11.06
N GLU A 126 6.33 17.67 -11.44
CA GLU A 126 6.72 18.61 -12.51
C GLU A 126 7.63 19.74 -11.99
N SER A 127 7.48 20.12 -10.71
CA SER A 127 8.31 21.11 -10.05
C SER A 127 8.44 20.84 -8.54
N SER A 128 9.36 21.54 -7.88
CA SER A 128 9.65 21.35 -6.45
C SER A 128 8.46 21.63 -5.53
N ASP A 129 7.52 22.46 -5.98
CA ASP A 129 6.33 22.86 -5.22
C ASP A 129 5.12 21.96 -5.49
N ASP A 130 5.21 21.09 -6.52
CA ASP A 130 4.15 20.16 -6.87
C ASP A 130 4.18 18.90 -5.98
N PRO A 131 3.01 18.28 -5.73
CA PRO A 131 2.95 17.03 -4.98
C PRO A 131 3.58 15.89 -5.78
N TRP A 132 4.21 14.95 -5.08
CA TRP A 132 4.61 13.67 -5.65
C TRP A 132 3.40 12.85 -6.08
N VAL A 133 3.46 12.26 -7.26
CA VAL A 133 2.42 11.39 -7.82
C VAL A 133 3.06 10.07 -8.24
N ILE A 134 2.39 8.95 -7.99
CA ILE A 134 2.83 7.64 -8.48
C ILE A 134 2.59 7.62 -10.00
N GLU A 135 3.66 7.48 -10.79
CA GLU A 135 3.57 7.47 -12.25
C GLU A 135 3.63 6.06 -12.82
N ASP A 136 4.45 5.17 -12.23
CA ASP A 136 4.61 3.80 -12.70
C ASP A 136 5.09 2.86 -11.59
N TYR A 137 5.00 1.55 -11.83
CA TYR A 137 5.50 0.50 -10.94
C TYR A 137 5.88 -0.78 -11.71
N TYR A 138 6.95 -1.46 -11.30
CA TYR A 138 7.39 -2.74 -11.89
C TYR A 138 8.12 -3.68 -10.91
#